data_AF-A0AAW3TW67-F1
#
_entry.id   AF-A0AAW3TW67-F1
#
_cell.length_a   1.000
_cell.length_b   1.000
_cell.length_c   1.000
_cell.angle_alpha   90.00
_cell.angle_beta   90.00
_cell.angle_gamma   90.00
#
_symmetry.space_group_name_H-M   'P 1'
#
loop_
_entity.id
_entity.type
_entity.pdbx_description
1 polymer ?
#
loop_
_entity_poly.entity_id
_entity_poly.type
_entity_poly.pdbx_seq_one_letter_code
_entity_poly.pdbx_strand_id
1 'polypeptide(L)'
;MRHAIQFGRDQGGRSQEESTKAFLTHKRDVQQRRSGNLGDLADFGQVNAIVKAARLSPPSPRFVTDDATRSALNDPFLVDVAQTLSIYGLHAGDLRRSAEASTALVQAAAAHIRGGATVGQEALLADTVVIGHVSGTDEAEQLDDGASSSVSVVVDQALKGKAKVGDTLKFRRTSGKLPDGRRLSASDEDPLANGAPVALLASRSRYETELAPQGGSARCPSCVVEVVPVFLVNGQSLVPTGGYPTATTLDPLTAATK
;
A
#
# COMPACT_ATOMS: atom_id res chain seq x y z
N MET A 1 13.82 -2.37 54.78
CA MET A 1 14.57 -3.07 53.71
C MET A 1 13.90 -2.79 52.38
N ARG A 2 14.49 -1.93 51.54
CA ARG A 2 14.10 -1.74 50.13
C ARG A 2 15.11 -2.51 49.29
N HIS A 3 14.67 -3.48 48.51
CA HIS A 3 15.51 -4.10 47.48
C HIS A 3 15.54 -3.17 46.28
N ALA A 4 16.71 -2.57 46.05
CA ALA A 4 17.04 -1.91 44.79
C ALA A 4 17.29 -3.01 43.75
N ILE A 5 16.50 -3.02 42.67
CA ILE A 5 16.83 -3.79 41.48
C ILE A 5 17.97 -3.04 40.80
N GLN A 6 19.14 -3.65 40.89
CA GLN A 6 20.37 -3.28 40.22
C GLN A 6 20.12 -3.49 38.72
N PHE A 7 19.95 -2.41 37.96
CA PHE A 7 19.99 -2.50 36.50
C PHE A 7 21.36 -3.04 36.09
N GLY A 8 21.37 -4.31 35.69
CA GLY A 8 22.53 -4.95 35.12
C GLY A 8 23.05 -4.12 33.95
N ARG A 9 24.36 -3.88 33.95
CA ARG A 9 25.11 -3.54 32.75
C ARG A 9 24.91 -4.67 31.75
N ASP A 10 24.13 -4.44 30.70
CA ASP A 10 24.12 -5.28 29.51
C ASP A 10 24.57 -4.46 28.29
N GLN A 11 25.77 -4.83 27.82
CA GLN A 11 26.19 -5.02 26.42
C GLN A 11 26.07 -3.84 25.43
N GLY A 12 27.22 -3.49 24.83
CA GLY A 12 27.38 -2.38 23.88
C GLY A 12 26.32 -2.37 22.78
N GLY A 13 25.50 -1.31 22.78
CA GLY A 13 24.57 -1.03 21.69
C GLY A 13 25.32 -0.78 20.39
N ARG A 14 24.76 -1.28 19.27
CA ARG A 14 25.29 -1.03 17.93
C ARG A 14 25.48 0.47 17.72
N SER A 15 26.60 0.86 17.10
CA SER A 15 26.78 2.25 16.69
C SER A 15 25.71 2.65 15.65
N GLN A 16 25.49 3.94 15.46
CA GLN A 16 24.56 4.44 14.43
C GLN A 16 24.99 3.97 13.03
N GLU A 17 26.29 3.91 12.78
CA GLU A 17 26.87 3.39 11.54
C GLU A 17 26.57 1.91 11.33
N GLU A 18 26.77 1.07 12.36
CA GLU A 18 26.46 -0.36 12.31
C GLU A 18 24.96 -0.61 12.11
N SER A 19 24.11 0.16 12.77
CA SER A 19 22.66 0.08 12.63
C SER A 19 22.21 0.49 11.24
N THR A 20 22.78 1.56 10.69
CA THR A 20 22.52 2.02 9.32
C THR A 20 22.94 0.97 8.30
N LYS A 21 24.14 0.39 8.45
CA LYS A 21 24.63 -0.66 7.57
C LYS A 21 23.72 -1.89 7.59
N ALA A 22 23.31 -2.34 8.78
CA ALA A 22 22.39 -3.47 8.91
C ALA A 22 21.02 -3.18 8.27
N PHE A 23 20.48 -1.99 8.50
CA PHE A 23 19.23 -1.53 7.86
C PHE A 23 19.36 -1.52 6.34
N LEU A 24 20.43 -0.93 5.79
CA LEU A 24 20.64 -0.84 4.35
C LEU A 24 20.81 -2.21 3.69
N THR A 25 21.51 -3.14 4.34
CA THR A 25 21.62 -4.53 3.86
C THR A 25 20.24 -5.18 3.81
N HIS A 26 19.50 -5.16 4.92
CA HIS A 26 18.15 -5.73 4.96
C HIS A 26 17.23 -5.07 3.91
N LYS A 27 17.32 -3.75 3.77
CA LYS A 27 16.52 -2.98 2.82
C LYS A 27 16.81 -3.37 1.38
N ARG A 28 18.08 -3.54 1.02
CA ARG A 28 18.49 -4.04 -0.30
C ARG A 28 17.95 -5.44 -0.56
N ASP A 29 18.01 -6.35 0.41
CA ASP A 29 17.47 -7.70 0.27
C ASP A 29 15.96 -7.68 0.00
N VAL A 30 15.21 -6.87 0.75
CA VAL A 30 13.76 -6.69 0.55
C VAL A 30 13.48 -6.10 -0.84
N GLN A 31 14.20 -5.06 -1.24
CA GLN A 31 14.04 -4.44 -2.55
C GLN A 31 14.36 -5.41 -3.69
N GLN A 32 15.41 -6.22 -3.57
CA GLN A 32 15.73 -7.24 -4.57
C GLN A 32 14.61 -8.27 -4.70
N ARG A 33 14.04 -8.75 -3.60
CA ARG A 33 12.89 -9.67 -3.62
C ARG A 33 11.68 -9.04 -4.31
N ARG A 34 11.34 -7.79 -3.98
CA ARG A 34 10.24 -7.06 -4.64
C ARG A 34 10.48 -6.87 -6.12
N SER A 35 11.71 -6.50 -6.53
CA SER A 35 12.06 -6.39 -7.95
C SER A 35 11.93 -7.71 -8.70
N GLY A 36 12.18 -8.86 -8.05
CA GLY A 36 11.95 -10.18 -8.65
C GLY A 36 10.48 -10.47 -8.99
N ASN A 37 9.55 -9.78 -8.34
CA ASN A 37 8.11 -9.88 -8.64
C ASN A 37 7.66 -8.87 -9.71
N LEU A 38 8.50 -7.90 -10.07
CA LEU A 38 8.20 -6.93 -11.13
C LEU A 38 8.41 -7.61 -12.48
N GLY A 39 7.36 -7.65 -13.31
CA GLY A 39 7.42 -8.33 -14.61
C GLY A 39 8.40 -7.70 -15.60
N ASP A 40 8.37 -6.36 -15.76
CA ASP A 40 9.23 -5.63 -16.70
C ASP A 40 10.31 -4.82 -15.98
N LEU A 41 11.51 -5.41 -15.88
CA LEU A 41 12.68 -4.77 -15.27
C LEU A 41 13.21 -3.57 -16.08
N ALA A 42 12.96 -3.52 -17.39
CA ALA A 42 13.40 -2.41 -18.22
C ALA A 42 12.52 -1.18 -17.99
N ASP A 43 11.19 -1.37 -17.91
CA ASP A 43 10.27 -0.31 -17.50
C ASP A 43 10.56 0.16 -16.07
N PHE A 44 10.78 -0.75 -15.12
CA PHE A 44 11.19 -0.39 -13.76
C PHE A 44 12.46 0.47 -13.72
N GLY A 45 13.48 0.13 -14.52
CA GLY A 45 14.69 0.93 -14.64
C GLY A 45 14.41 2.38 -15.09
N GLN A 46 13.44 2.56 -15.98
CA GLN A 46 13.01 3.87 -16.44
C GLN A 46 12.18 4.63 -15.39
N VAL A 47 11.26 3.95 -14.70
CA VAL A 47 10.50 4.52 -13.56
C VAL A 47 11.47 5.01 -12.49
N ASN A 48 12.47 4.21 -12.13
CA ASN A 48 13.50 4.58 -11.15
C ASN A 48 14.31 5.82 -11.58
N ALA A 49 14.64 5.95 -12.86
CA ALA A 49 15.32 7.13 -13.38
C ALA A 49 14.45 8.40 -13.25
N ILE A 50 13.14 8.29 -13.53
CA ILE A 50 12.18 9.39 -13.38
C ILE A 50 12.06 9.81 -11.91
N VAL A 51 11.92 8.87 -10.99
CA VAL A 51 11.84 9.14 -9.55
C VAL A 51 13.08 9.85 -9.03
N LYS A 52 14.28 9.43 -9.46
CA LYS A 52 15.54 10.09 -9.10
C LYS A 52 15.60 11.54 -9.61
N ALA A 53 15.05 11.80 -10.80
CA ALA A 53 14.99 13.14 -11.37
C ALA A 53 14.00 14.07 -10.64
N ALA A 54 12.99 13.52 -9.96
CA ALA A 54 11.98 14.30 -9.23
C ALA A 54 12.49 15.01 -7.96
N ARG A 55 13.74 14.74 -7.54
CA ARG A 55 14.41 15.41 -6.40
C ARG A 55 13.56 15.44 -5.13
N LEU A 56 12.93 14.31 -4.80
CA LEU A 56 12.13 14.18 -3.58
C LEU A 56 12.94 14.51 -2.32
N SER A 57 12.34 15.25 -1.40
CA SER A 57 12.90 15.40 -0.06
C SER A 57 12.81 14.07 0.67
N PRO A 58 13.96 13.49 1.08
CA PRO A 58 13.97 12.21 1.74
C PRO A 58 13.36 12.29 3.14
N PRO A 59 12.89 11.16 3.70
CA PRO A 59 12.58 11.12 5.12
C PRO A 59 13.82 11.51 5.93
N SER A 60 13.62 12.32 6.97
CA SER A 60 14.66 12.70 7.93
C SER A 60 14.31 12.09 9.29
N PRO A 61 14.75 10.85 9.57
CA PRO A 61 14.47 10.21 10.85
C PRO A 61 15.06 11.03 11.99
N ARG A 62 14.29 11.28 13.05
CA ARG A 62 14.71 12.10 14.20
C ARG A 62 15.97 11.58 14.91
N PHE A 63 16.27 10.29 14.73
CA PHE A 63 17.41 9.61 15.34
C PHE A 63 18.67 9.59 14.47
N VAL A 64 18.60 10.14 13.25
CA VAL A 64 19.74 10.23 12.32
C VAL A 64 20.31 11.64 12.36
N THR A 65 21.49 11.78 12.97
CA THR A 65 22.10 13.08 13.25
C THR A 65 23.15 13.52 12.23
N ASP A 66 23.72 12.61 11.44
CA ASP A 66 24.76 12.90 10.46
C ASP A 66 24.24 12.88 9.00
N ASP A 67 24.85 13.73 8.16
CA ASP A 67 24.45 13.92 6.77
C ASP A 67 24.81 12.72 5.87
N ALA A 68 25.88 11.99 6.20
CA ALA A 68 26.30 10.80 5.45
C ALA A 68 25.25 9.68 5.55
N THR A 69 24.79 9.38 6.77
CA THR A 69 23.70 8.44 7.03
C THR A 69 22.40 8.91 6.38
N ARG A 70 22.08 10.20 6.49
CA ARG A 70 20.89 10.75 5.81
C ARG A 70 20.96 10.53 4.31
N SER A 71 22.09 10.85 3.68
CA SER A 71 22.30 10.64 2.24
C SER A 71 22.20 9.16 1.86
N ALA A 72 22.73 8.25 2.67
CA ALA A 72 22.71 6.81 2.40
C ALA A 72 21.29 6.21 2.47
N LEU A 73 20.38 6.80 3.24
CA LEU A 73 18.98 6.39 3.34
C LEU A 73 18.12 6.90 2.17
N ASN A 74 18.56 7.94 1.45
CA ASN A 74 17.81 8.55 0.36
C ASN A 74 17.65 7.61 -0.83
N ASP A 75 18.74 6.97 -1.26
CA ASP A 75 18.72 6.12 -2.45
C ASP A 75 17.76 4.93 -2.29
N PRO A 76 17.78 4.17 -1.18
CA PRO A 76 16.76 3.15 -0.92
C PRO A 76 15.33 3.71 -0.92
N PHE A 77 15.11 4.90 -0.36
CA PHE A 77 13.77 5.51 -0.36
C PHE A 77 13.28 5.81 -1.78
N LEU A 78 14.14 6.34 -2.65
CA LEU A 78 13.79 6.58 -4.06
C LEU A 78 13.50 5.27 -4.80
N VAL A 79 14.24 4.20 -4.49
CA VAL A 79 13.95 2.86 -5.03
C VAL A 79 12.60 2.35 -4.54
N ASP A 80 12.24 2.55 -3.26
CA ASP A 80 10.91 2.17 -2.76
C ASP A 80 9.81 2.93 -3.49
N VAL A 81 9.98 4.23 -3.73
CA VAL A 81 9.01 5.04 -4.48
C VAL A 81 8.83 4.48 -5.89
N ALA A 82 9.91 4.14 -6.58
CA ALA A 82 9.84 3.53 -7.91
C ALA A 82 9.15 2.16 -7.88
N GLN A 83 9.48 1.31 -6.90
CA GLN A 83 8.85 0.00 -6.75
C GLN A 83 7.36 0.13 -6.46
N THR A 84 6.97 1.06 -5.58
CA THR A 84 5.57 1.33 -5.25
C THR A 84 4.79 1.75 -6.50
N LEU A 85 5.31 2.67 -7.31
CA LEU A 85 4.68 3.06 -8.57
C LEU A 85 4.50 1.85 -9.50
N SER A 86 5.55 1.05 -9.71
CA SER A 86 5.48 -0.14 -10.57
C SER A 86 4.52 -1.21 -10.05
N ILE A 87 4.46 -1.43 -8.74
CA ILE A 87 3.53 -2.39 -8.10
C ILE A 87 2.08 -1.96 -8.30
N TYR A 88 1.81 -0.66 -8.23
CA TYR A 88 0.50 -0.09 -8.55
C TYR A 88 0.24 0.03 -10.06
N GLY A 89 1.10 -0.53 -10.92
CA GLY A 89 0.91 -0.58 -12.37
C GLY A 89 1.17 0.73 -13.10
N LEU A 90 1.88 1.68 -12.46
CA LEU A 90 2.27 2.93 -13.10
C LEU A 90 3.61 2.75 -13.82
N HIS A 91 3.55 2.83 -15.15
CA HIS A 91 4.68 2.60 -16.02
C HIS A 91 5.42 3.89 -16.39
N ALA A 92 6.62 3.77 -16.96
CA ALA A 92 7.38 4.94 -17.38
C ALA A 92 6.63 5.77 -18.44
N GLY A 93 5.80 5.12 -19.28
CA GLY A 93 4.91 5.80 -20.22
C GLY A 93 3.88 6.69 -19.51
N ASP A 94 3.29 6.22 -18.42
CA ASP A 94 2.31 6.98 -17.64
C ASP A 94 2.94 8.21 -17.01
N LEU A 95 4.14 8.06 -16.46
CA LEU A 95 4.91 9.11 -15.80
C LEU A 95 5.48 10.15 -16.76
N ARG A 96 5.57 9.86 -18.07
CA ARG A 96 6.06 10.80 -19.08
C ARG A 96 4.97 11.63 -19.74
N ARG A 97 3.69 11.34 -19.47
CA ARG A 97 2.56 12.05 -20.10
C ARG A 97 2.61 13.56 -19.86
N SER A 98 2.98 13.98 -18.65
CA SER A 98 3.30 15.38 -18.35
C SER A 98 4.22 15.48 -17.12
N ALA A 99 5.03 16.54 -17.06
CA ALA A 99 5.92 16.77 -15.91
C ALA A 99 5.14 16.96 -14.60
N GLU A 100 3.97 17.60 -14.67
CA GLU A 100 3.10 17.83 -13.52
C GLU A 100 2.50 16.52 -12.98
N ALA A 101 1.94 15.68 -13.87
CA ALA A 101 1.39 14.38 -13.48
C ALA A 101 2.48 13.44 -12.94
N SER A 102 3.67 13.46 -13.56
CA SER A 102 4.85 12.75 -13.06
C SER A 102 5.17 13.14 -11.63
N THR A 103 5.27 14.45 -11.38
CA THR A 103 5.59 15.00 -10.05
C THR A 103 4.53 14.61 -9.03
N ALA A 104 3.24 14.72 -9.39
CA ALA A 104 2.13 14.38 -8.50
C ALA A 104 2.14 12.89 -8.12
N LEU A 105 2.35 11.97 -9.08
CA LEU A 105 2.41 10.52 -8.82
C LEU A 105 3.62 10.15 -7.96
N VAL A 106 4.78 10.72 -8.26
CA VAL A 106 6.01 10.48 -7.48
C VAL A 106 5.87 11.03 -6.06
N GLN A 107 5.25 12.19 -5.88
CA GLN A 107 4.95 12.74 -4.55
C GLN A 107 3.90 11.90 -3.80
N ALA A 108 2.85 11.42 -4.48
CA ALA A 108 1.84 10.55 -3.89
C ALA A 108 2.45 9.25 -3.38
N ALA A 109 3.25 8.54 -4.19
CA ALA A 109 3.95 7.33 -3.78
C ALA A 109 4.92 7.59 -2.60
N ALA A 110 5.62 8.71 -2.63
CA ALA A 110 6.51 9.12 -1.53
C ALA A 110 5.76 9.46 -0.24
N ALA A 111 4.54 10.01 -0.33
CA ALA A 111 3.69 10.28 0.82
C ALA A 111 3.05 9.00 1.37
N HIS A 112 2.64 8.08 0.48
CA HIS A 112 2.11 6.76 0.82
C HIS A 112 3.12 5.94 1.64
N ILE A 113 4.37 5.83 1.17
CA ILE A 113 5.44 5.13 1.89
C ILE A 113 5.72 5.76 3.28
N ARG A 114 5.52 7.08 3.41
CA ARG A 114 5.71 7.80 4.67
C ARG A 114 4.50 7.70 5.62
N GLY A 115 3.39 7.11 5.19
CA GLY A 115 2.14 7.07 5.95
C GLY A 115 1.47 8.44 6.09
N GLY A 116 1.74 9.37 5.17
CA GLY A 116 1.24 10.75 5.20
C GLY A 116 0.53 11.20 3.93
N ALA A 117 0.18 10.27 3.04
CA ALA A 117 -0.60 10.59 1.85
C ALA A 117 -2.03 10.98 2.20
N THR A 118 -2.53 12.00 1.53
CA THR A 118 -3.95 12.37 1.54
C THR A 118 -4.78 11.39 0.72
N VAL A 119 -6.10 11.32 0.95
CA VAL A 119 -6.99 10.46 0.16
C VAL A 119 -6.92 10.76 -1.35
N GLY A 120 -6.74 12.02 -1.74
CA GLY A 120 -6.53 12.38 -3.14
C GLY A 120 -5.23 11.80 -3.72
N GLN A 121 -4.14 11.79 -2.94
CA GLN A 121 -2.88 11.15 -3.35
C GLN A 121 -3.01 9.63 -3.43
N GLU A 122 -3.73 9.00 -2.51
CA GLU A 122 -3.99 7.56 -2.56
C GLU A 122 -4.85 7.20 -3.79
N ALA A 123 -5.81 8.04 -4.14
CA ALA A 123 -6.63 7.88 -5.35
C ALA A 123 -5.81 8.03 -6.65
N LEU A 124 -4.71 8.80 -6.63
CA LEU A 124 -3.78 8.85 -7.77
C LEU A 124 -3.08 7.51 -7.98
N LEU A 125 -2.72 6.81 -6.89
CA LEU A 125 -2.06 5.49 -6.93
C LEU A 125 -3.01 4.33 -7.24
N ALA A 126 -4.28 4.45 -6.83
CA ALA A 126 -5.30 3.44 -7.13
C ALA A 126 -5.57 3.31 -8.64
N ASP A 127 -5.63 2.09 -9.17
CA ASP A 127 -6.11 1.85 -10.55
C ASP A 127 -7.64 1.76 -10.64
N THR A 128 -8.29 1.53 -9.50
CA THR A 128 -9.74 1.37 -9.38
C THR A 128 -10.22 2.16 -8.16
N VAL A 129 -11.17 3.08 -8.39
CA VAL A 129 -11.84 3.82 -7.32
C VAL A 129 -13.34 3.72 -7.52
N VAL A 130 -14.05 3.17 -6.54
CA VAL A 130 -15.49 2.95 -6.60
C VAL A 130 -16.17 3.32 -5.30
N ILE A 131 -17.45 3.67 -5.39
CA ILE A 131 -18.41 3.63 -4.29
C ILE A 131 -19.28 2.41 -4.52
N GLY A 132 -19.53 1.63 -3.48
CA GLY A 132 -20.31 0.41 -3.57
C GLY A 132 -20.88 -0.01 -2.23
N HIS A 133 -21.40 -1.23 -2.17
CA HIS A 133 -21.84 -1.85 -0.93
C HIS A 133 -21.30 -3.27 -0.81
N VAL A 134 -21.05 -3.67 0.44
CA VAL A 134 -20.57 -5.02 0.75
C VAL A 134 -21.70 -6.03 0.51
N SER A 135 -21.48 -7.00 -0.36
CA SER A 135 -22.46 -8.07 -0.65
C SER A 135 -22.18 -9.37 0.10
N GLY A 136 -20.97 -9.55 0.62
CA GLY A 136 -20.61 -10.70 1.43
C GLY A 136 -19.13 -10.78 1.76
N THR A 137 -18.79 -11.61 2.74
CA THR A 137 -17.40 -11.99 3.07
C THR A 137 -17.25 -13.49 2.89
N ASP A 138 -16.19 -13.89 2.18
CA ASP A 138 -15.77 -15.27 2.01
C ASP A 138 -14.58 -15.55 2.95
N GLU A 139 -14.81 -16.34 3.98
CA GLU A 139 -13.85 -16.68 5.04
C GLU A 139 -13.28 -18.10 4.85
N ALA A 140 -12.66 -18.34 3.70
CA ALA A 140 -11.88 -19.56 3.48
C ALA A 140 -10.72 -19.69 4.48
N GLU A 141 -10.29 -20.91 4.80
CA GLU A 141 -9.12 -21.16 5.68
C GLU A 141 -7.80 -20.64 5.09
N GLN A 142 -7.73 -20.57 3.75
CA GLN A 142 -6.76 -19.83 2.98
C GLN A 142 -7.22 -19.82 1.51
N LEU A 143 -7.16 -18.66 0.86
CA LEU A 143 -7.37 -18.54 -0.57
C LEU A 143 -6.11 -19.00 -1.31
N ASP A 144 -6.29 -19.37 -2.58
CA ASP A 144 -5.20 -19.82 -3.45
C ASP A 144 -4.04 -18.82 -3.48
N ASP A 145 -4.34 -17.53 -3.58
CA ASP A 145 -3.36 -16.42 -3.61
C ASP A 145 -2.75 -16.03 -2.23
N GLY A 146 -2.94 -16.86 -1.21
CA GLY A 146 -2.34 -16.68 0.12
C GLY A 146 -3.12 -15.74 1.04
N ALA A 147 -4.15 -15.04 0.55
CA ALA A 147 -5.05 -14.24 1.37
C ALA A 147 -5.91 -15.13 2.30
N SER A 148 -6.29 -14.62 3.47
CA SER A 148 -7.09 -15.40 4.44
C SER A 148 -8.60 -15.16 4.31
N SER A 149 -9.02 -14.11 3.62
CA SER A 149 -10.42 -13.92 3.24
C SER A 149 -10.57 -12.98 2.05
N SER A 150 -11.79 -12.87 1.55
CA SER A 150 -12.14 -11.81 0.60
C SER A 150 -13.49 -11.21 0.91
N VAL A 151 -13.62 -9.91 0.66
CA VAL A 151 -14.90 -9.20 0.78
C VAL A 151 -15.36 -8.83 -0.63
N SER A 152 -16.62 -9.14 -0.92
CA SER A 152 -17.26 -8.80 -2.17
C SER A 152 -17.95 -7.44 -2.04
N VAL A 153 -17.64 -6.53 -2.97
CA VAL A 153 -18.23 -5.19 -3.07
C VAL A 153 -18.90 -5.07 -4.43
N VAL A 154 -20.20 -4.79 -4.43
CA VAL A 154 -20.95 -4.47 -5.65
C VAL A 154 -20.79 -2.98 -5.91
N VAL A 155 -20.41 -2.63 -7.15
CA VAL A 155 -20.14 -1.25 -7.55
C VAL A 155 -21.45 -0.51 -7.79
N ASP A 156 -21.67 0.55 -7.01
CA ASP A 156 -22.81 1.46 -7.18
C ASP A 156 -22.42 2.68 -8.03
N GLN A 157 -21.17 3.14 -7.91
CA GLN A 157 -20.58 4.22 -8.71
C GLN A 157 -19.11 3.93 -9.02
N ALA A 158 -18.70 4.09 -10.27
CA ALA A 158 -17.31 4.01 -10.69
C ALA A 158 -16.73 5.42 -10.85
N LEU A 159 -15.68 5.74 -10.08
CA LEU A 159 -15.00 7.04 -10.12
C LEU A 159 -13.72 6.97 -10.96
N LYS A 160 -12.97 5.87 -10.88
CA LYS A 160 -11.74 5.63 -11.65
C LYS A 160 -11.59 4.15 -12.00
N GLY A 161 -10.98 3.87 -13.15
CA GLY A 161 -10.66 2.52 -13.59
C GLY A 161 -11.67 1.95 -14.58
N LYS A 162 -11.67 0.62 -14.73
CA LYS A 162 -12.49 -0.10 -15.73
C LYS A 162 -13.76 -0.72 -15.16
N ALA A 163 -13.93 -0.70 -13.84
CA ALA A 163 -15.12 -1.24 -13.18
C ALA A 163 -16.37 -0.46 -13.62
N LYS A 164 -17.49 -1.17 -13.74
CA LYS A 164 -18.80 -0.63 -14.11
C LYS A 164 -19.78 -0.82 -12.97
N VAL A 165 -20.83 0.00 -12.97
CA VAL A 165 -21.96 -0.16 -12.05
C VAL A 165 -22.55 -1.57 -12.21
N GLY A 166 -22.75 -2.26 -11.09
CA GLY A 166 -23.20 -3.65 -11.02
C GLY A 166 -22.09 -4.70 -11.07
N ASP A 167 -20.84 -4.32 -11.36
CA ASP A 167 -19.71 -5.24 -11.23
C ASP A 167 -19.49 -5.61 -9.76
N THR A 168 -19.03 -6.84 -9.51
CA THR A 168 -18.59 -7.26 -8.17
C THR A 168 -17.07 -7.32 -8.14
N LEU A 169 -16.46 -6.50 -7.28
CA LEU A 169 -15.03 -6.57 -6.96
C LEU A 169 -14.83 -7.45 -5.73
N LYS A 170 -13.76 -8.24 -5.72
CA LYS A 170 -13.36 -9.06 -4.57
C LYS A 170 -12.06 -8.53 -4.01
N PHE A 171 -12.12 -7.75 -2.93
CA PHE A 171 -10.87 -7.28 -2.33
C PHE A 171 -10.34 -8.33 -1.33
N ARG A 172 -9.04 -8.62 -1.43
CA ARG A 172 -8.37 -9.62 -0.60
C ARG A 172 -7.98 -9.03 0.75
N ARG A 173 -8.08 -9.84 1.79
CA ARG A 173 -7.78 -9.47 3.18
C ARG A 173 -6.78 -10.43 3.81
N THR A 174 -5.96 -9.87 4.68
CA THR A 174 -5.04 -10.62 5.54
C THR A 174 -5.79 -11.24 6.72
N SER A 175 -6.83 -10.59 7.21
CA SER A 175 -7.69 -11.15 8.25
C SER A 175 -8.51 -12.30 7.69
N GLY A 176 -8.79 -13.30 8.52
CA GLY A 176 -9.56 -14.46 8.11
C GLY A 176 -9.28 -15.68 8.98
N LYS A 177 -9.86 -16.81 8.59
CA LYS A 177 -9.59 -18.08 9.26
C LYS A 177 -8.23 -18.60 8.80
N LEU A 178 -7.47 -19.20 9.71
CA LEU A 178 -6.20 -19.87 9.43
C LEU A 178 -6.41 -21.40 9.33
N PRO A 179 -5.46 -22.14 8.74
CA PRO A 179 -5.54 -23.60 8.63
C PRO A 179 -5.68 -24.35 9.97
N ASP A 180 -5.22 -23.75 11.07
CA ASP A 180 -5.34 -24.32 12.42
C ASP A 180 -6.69 -23.99 13.11
N GLY A 181 -7.60 -23.34 12.40
CA GLY A 181 -8.92 -22.94 12.89
C GLY A 181 -8.95 -21.64 13.69
N ARG A 182 -7.80 -21.03 14.00
CA ARG A 182 -7.76 -19.69 14.60
C ARG A 182 -8.16 -18.62 13.59
N ARG A 183 -8.58 -17.47 14.09
CA ARG A 183 -8.82 -16.28 13.26
C ARG A 183 -7.65 -15.32 13.39
N LEU A 184 -7.05 -14.94 12.26
CA LEU A 184 -6.15 -13.80 12.17
C LEU A 184 -6.99 -12.53 12.05
N SER A 185 -6.71 -11.54 12.89
CA SER A 185 -7.26 -10.19 12.78
C SER A 185 -6.10 -9.24 12.60
N ALA A 186 -5.92 -8.71 11.40
CA ALA A 186 -4.98 -7.63 11.18
C ALA A 186 -5.54 -6.35 11.84
N SER A 187 -4.67 -5.59 12.50
CA SER A 187 -5.08 -4.45 13.33
C SER A 187 -5.62 -3.26 12.55
N ASP A 188 -5.35 -3.23 11.26
CA ASP A 188 -5.75 -2.23 10.27
C ASP A 188 -6.95 -2.69 9.43
N GLU A 189 -7.55 -3.83 9.77
CA GLU A 189 -8.61 -4.46 9.01
C GLU A 189 -9.87 -4.64 9.86
N ASP A 190 -10.72 -3.61 9.90
CA ASP A 190 -11.99 -3.69 10.63
C ASP A 190 -13.01 -4.60 9.91
N PRO A 191 -13.87 -5.34 10.64
CA PRO A 191 -14.96 -6.09 10.05
C PRO A 191 -15.95 -5.18 9.29
N LEU A 192 -16.39 -5.62 8.12
CA LEU A 192 -17.39 -4.91 7.31
C LEU A 192 -18.72 -5.66 7.32
N ALA A 193 -19.80 -4.97 7.64
CA ALA A 193 -21.14 -5.56 7.63
C ALA A 193 -21.69 -5.71 6.21
N ASN A 194 -22.49 -6.75 5.97
CA ASN A 194 -23.23 -6.88 4.72
C ASN A 194 -24.18 -5.68 4.53
N GLY A 195 -24.22 -5.13 3.32
CA GLY A 195 -24.96 -3.93 2.97
C GLY A 195 -24.26 -2.62 3.36
N ALA A 196 -23.10 -2.66 4.03
CA ALA A 196 -22.38 -1.44 4.39
C ALA A 196 -21.95 -0.67 3.13
N PRO A 197 -22.28 0.62 3.01
CA PRO A 197 -21.82 1.46 1.91
C PRO A 197 -20.34 1.81 2.12
N VAL A 198 -19.55 1.63 1.08
CA VAL A 198 -18.10 1.75 1.14
C VAL A 198 -17.52 2.53 -0.04
N ALA A 199 -16.42 3.23 0.20
CA ALA A 199 -15.54 3.72 -0.86
C ALA A 199 -14.26 2.90 -0.84
N LEU A 200 -13.93 2.32 -2.00
CA LEU A 200 -12.80 1.43 -2.19
C LEU A 200 -11.80 2.08 -3.14
N LEU A 201 -10.60 2.35 -2.63
CA LEU A 201 -9.42 2.73 -3.41
C LEU A 201 -8.56 1.48 -3.52
N ALA A 202 -8.56 0.85 -4.69
CA ALA A 202 -7.94 -0.45 -4.87
C ALA A 202 -7.00 -0.48 -6.07
N SER A 203 -6.14 -1.50 -6.06
CA SER A 203 -5.28 -1.84 -7.17
C SER A 203 -5.37 -3.31 -7.53
N ARG A 204 -5.76 -3.55 -8.77
CA ARG A 204 -5.60 -4.83 -9.44
C ARG A 204 -4.13 -5.08 -9.78
N SER A 205 -3.37 -4.08 -10.21
CA SER A 205 -1.95 -4.26 -10.52
C SER A 205 -1.15 -4.74 -9.32
N ARG A 206 -1.46 -4.22 -8.11
CA ARG A 206 -0.88 -4.72 -6.87
C ARG A 206 -1.27 -6.17 -6.60
N TYR A 207 -2.54 -6.53 -6.79
CA TYR A 207 -3.00 -7.92 -6.70
C TYR A 207 -2.19 -8.84 -7.64
N GLU A 208 -2.08 -8.46 -8.90
CA GLU A 208 -1.38 -9.25 -9.93
C GLU A 208 0.12 -9.37 -9.68
N THR A 209 0.72 -8.36 -9.04
CA THR A 209 2.17 -8.31 -8.75
C THR A 209 2.54 -9.02 -7.45
N GLU A 210 1.75 -8.85 -6.39
CA GLU A 210 2.12 -9.31 -5.03
C GLU A 210 1.40 -10.58 -4.58
N LEU A 211 0.14 -10.80 -4.98
CA LEU A 211 -0.70 -11.90 -4.47
C LEU A 211 -0.92 -13.01 -5.50
N ALA A 212 -1.34 -12.65 -6.72
CA ALA A 212 -1.66 -13.63 -7.75
C ALA A 212 -0.55 -14.67 -8.04
N PRO A 213 0.75 -14.33 -8.01
CA PRO A 213 1.82 -15.31 -8.22
C PRO A 213 1.86 -16.43 -7.18
N GLN A 214 1.26 -16.22 -6.00
CA GLN A 214 1.19 -17.22 -4.92
C GLN A 214 0.10 -18.27 -5.20
N GLY A 215 -0.95 -17.92 -5.97
CA GLY A 215 -2.11 -18.77 -6.26
C GLY A 215 -2.02 -19.69 -7.47
N GLY A 216 -0.84 -19.82 -8.06
CA GLY A 216 -0.63 -20.71 -9.20
C GLY A 216 -1.38 -20.24 -10.46
N SER A 217 -2.10 -21.14 -11.14
CA SER A 217 -2.71 -20.89 -12.45
C SER A 217 -4.12 -20.28 -12.41
N ALA A 218 -4.79 -20.28 -11.25
CA ALA A 218 -6.12 -19.71 -11.10
C ALA A 218 -6.02 -18.18 -10.92
N ARG A 219 -6.22 -17.43 -12.00
CA ARG A 219 -6.30 -15.96 -11.90
C ARG A 219 -7.70 -15.55 -11.46
N CYS A 220 -7.80 -14.70 -10.44
CA CYS A 220 -9.05 -14.05 -10.05
C CYS A 220 -9.23 -12.71 -10.79
N PRO A 221 -10.08 -12.61 -11.83
CA PRO A 221 -10.17 -11.39 -12.65
C PRO A 221 -10.91 -10.24 -11.95
N SER A 222 -11.67 -10.51 -10.89
CA SER A 222 -12.34 -9.48 -10.11
C SER A 222 -11.56 -9.10 -8.85
N CYS A 223 -10.38 -9.71 -8.63
CA CYS A 223 -9.64 -9.51 -7.41
C CYS A 223 -8.79 -8.24 -7.44
N VAL A 224 -8.82 -7.56 -6.31
CA VAL A 224 -8.07 -6.32 -6.08
C VAL A 224 -7.49 -6.35 -4.67
N VAL A 225 -6.50 -5.51 -4.42
CA VAL A 225 -5.98 -5.22 -3.07
C VAL A 225 -6.22 -3.76 -2.77
N GLU A 226 -6.56 -3.45 -1.54
CA GLU A 226 -6.75 -2.07 -1.12
C GLU A 226 -5.42 -1.29 -1.15
N VAL A 227 -5.47 -0.03 -1.59
CA VAL A 227 -4.32 0.89 -1.53
C VAL A 227 -4.21 1.45 -0.10
N VAL A 228 -5.38 1.73 0.49
CA VAL A 228 -5.57 2.13 1.88
C VAL A 228 -6.80 1.42 2.44
N PRO A 229 -6.92 1.30 3.78
CA PRO A 229 -8.12 0.73 4.39
C PRO A 229 -9.41 1.31 3.80
N VAL A 230 -10.38 0.44 3.56
CA VAL A 230 -11.71 0.81 3.05
C VAL A 230 -12.33 1.96 3.87
N PHE A 231 -13.13 2.81 3.23
CA PHE A 231 -13.89 3.84 3.93
C PHE A 231 -15.36 3.45 4.01
N LEU A 232 -16.00 3.57 5.18
CA LEU A 232 -17.46 3.61 5.28
C LEU A 232 -17.96 4.95 4.77
N VAL A 233 -18.99 4.90 3.93
CA VAL A 233 -19.63 6.09 3.35
C VAL A 233 -20.85 6.45 4.18
N ASN A 234 -20.88 7.66 4.73
CA ASN A 234 -22.05 8.20 5.41
C ASN A 234 -22.39 9.58 4.82
N GLY A 235 -23.30 9.60 3.85
CA GLY A 235 -23.58 10.80 3.07
C GLY A 235 -22.33 11.24 2.30
N GLN A 236 -21.81 12.43 2.64
CA GLN A 236 -20.56 12.96 2.05
C GLN A 236 -19.30 12.56 2.83
N SER A 237 -19.44 11.95 4.00
CA SER A 237 -18.33 11.61 4.87
C SER A 237 -17.74 10.25 4.52
N LEU A 238 -16.41 10.15 4.54
CA LEU A 238 -15.63 8.93 4.43
C LEU A 238 -14.94 8.66 5.76
N VAL A 239 -15.33 7.56 6.41
CA VAL A 239 -14.76 7.12 7.70
C VAL A 239 -13.87 5.90 7.46
N PRO A 240 -12.56 5.97 7.70
CA PRO A 240 -11.66 4.85 7.46
C PRO A 240 -11.98 3.65 8.37
N THR A 241 -11.87 2.45 7.83
CA THR A 241 -12.06 1.18 8.54
C THR A 241 -10.68 0.60 8.85
N GLY A 242 -9.98 1.15 9.84
CA GLY A 242 -8.65 0.72 10.24
C GLY A 242 -7.66 1.86 10.46
N GLY A 243 -6.36 1.56 10.40
CA GLY A 243 -5.25 2.43 10.82
C GLY A 243 -5.01 3.70 9.98
N TYR A 244 -5.93 4.08 9.10
CA TYR A 244 -5.82 5.32 8.31
C TYR A 244 -6.28 6.52 9.16
N PRO A 245 -5.44 7.56 9.32
CA PRO A 245 -5.53 8.44 10.48
C PRO A 245 -6.67 9.49 10.43
N THR A 246 -7.35 9.68 9.29
CA THR A 246 -8.23 10.85 9.14
C THR A 246 -9.47 10.56 8.30
N ALA A 247 -10.64 10.78 8.90
CA ALA A 247 -11.89 10.88 8.18
C ALA A 247 -11.86 12.07 7.22
N THR A 248 -12.49 11.92 6.05
CA THR A 248 -12.51 12.96 5.01
C THR A 248 -13.90 13.05 4.38
N THR A 249 -14.04 13.83 3.30
CA THR A 249 -15.25 13.87 2.48
C THR A 249 -15.05 13.18 1.14
N LEU A 250 -16.12 13.00 0.37
CA LEU A 250 -16.06 12.50 -1.00
C LEU A 250 -15.38 13.48 -1.97
N ASP A 251 -15.41 14.79 -1.71
CA ASP A 251 -14.92 15.80 -2.66
C ASP A 251 -13.46 15.60 -3.09
N PRO A 252 -12.48 15.39 -2.19
CA PRO A 252 -11.09 15.13 -2.59
C PRO A 252 -10.94 13.86 -3.42
N LEU A 253 -11.75 12.83 -3.15
CA LEU A 253 -11.75 11.58 -3.89
C LEU A 253 -12.28 11.79 -5.32
N THR A 254 -13.40 12.49 -5.45
CA THR A 254 -14.00 12.81 -6.76
C THR A 254 -13.14 13.79 -7.55
N ALA A 255 -12.43 14.71 -6.90
CA ALA A 255 -11.52 15.65 -7.57
C ALA A 255 -10.28 14.94 -8.15
N ALA A 256 -9.73 13.96 -7.43
CA ALA A 256 -8.52 13.23 -7.84
C ALA A 256 -8.77 12.16 -8.92
N THR A 257 -10.03 11.88 -9.24
CA THR A 257 -10.44 10.80 -10.16
C THR A 257 -10.98 11.30 -11.51
N LYS A 258 -11.12 12.62 -11.68
CA LYS A 258 -11.46 13.28 -12.95
C LYS A 258 -10.22 13.51 -13.81
#